data_AF-A0A931LLN4-F1
#
_entry.id   AF-A0A931LLN4-F1
#
_cell.length_a   1.000
_cell.length_b   1.000
_cell.length_c   1.000
_cell.angle_alpha   90.00
_cell.angle_beta   90.00
_cell.angle_gamma   90.00
#
_symmetry.space_group_name_H-M   'P 1'
#
loop_
_entity.id
_entity.type
_entity.pdbx_description
1 polymer ?
#
loop_
_entity_poly.entity_id
_entity_poly.type
_entity_poly.pdbx_seq_one_letter_code
_entity_poly.pdbx_strand_id
1 'polypeptide(L)' 'MKTKTRTMAEVTREGFAVLCDKLGIADAIRFVQFFDQGHGDYTAERAKLFEGETIASLVDQMRQMKKKETRRV' A
#
# COMPACT_ATOMS: atom_id res chain seq x y z
N MET A 1 17.64 -21.07 -28.13
CA MET A 1 17.61 -20.32 -26.85
C MET A 1 16.18 -20.30 -26.33
N LYS A 2 15.92 -20.74 -25.08
CA LYS A 2 14.63 -20.49 -24.43
C LYS A 2 14.68 -19.07 -23.85
N THR A 3 14.03 -18.12 -24.49
CA THR A 3 13.81 -16.79 -23.93
C THR A 3 12.91 -16.93 -22.71
N LYS A 4 13.38 -16.48 -21.54
CA LYS A 4 12.57 -16.45 -20.32
C LYS A 4 11.60 -15.27 -20.47
N THR A 5 10.40 -15.54 -20.97
CA THR A 5 9.37 -14.52 -21.14
C THR A 5 8.91 -14.04 -19.77
N ARG A 6 9.02 -12.73 -19.51
CA ARG A 6 8.49 -12.12 -18.29
C ARG A 6 6.97 -12.29 -18.27
N THR A 7 6.43 -12.59 -17.10
CA THR A 7 4.99 -12.60 -16.85
C THR A 7 4.45 -11.17 -16.87
N MET A 8 3.16 -11.01 -17.14
CA MET A 8 2.52 -9.69 -17.05
C MET A 8 2.65 -9.08 -15.66
N ALA A 9 2.57 -9.89 -14.60
CA ALA A 9 2.73 -9.41 -13.22
C ALA A 9 4.15 -8.84 -12.95
N GLU A 10 5.19 -9.41 -13.55
CA GLU A 10 6.56 -8.87 -13.47
C GLU A 10 6.66 -7.54 -14.21
N VAL A 11 6.14 -7.46 -15.43
CA VAL A 11 6.15 -6.23 -16.24
C VAL A 11 5.36 -5.11 -15.57
N THR A 12 4.16 -5.40 -15.05
CA THR A 12 3.32 -4.41 -14.36
C THR A 12 3.99 -3.88 -13.11
N ARG A 13 4.60 -4.75 -12.31
CA ARG A 13 5.30 -4.35 -11.08
C ARG A 13 6.50 -3.45 -11.38
N GLU A 14 7.30 -3.81 -12.37
CA GLU A 14 8.46 -3.02 -12.79
C GLU A 14 8.02 -1.68 -13.38
N GLY A 15 7.00 -1.67 -14.24
CA GLY A 15 6.43 -0.45 -14.80
C GLY A 15 5.89 0.50 -13.74
N PHE A 16 5.17 -0.01 -12.73
CA PHE A 16 4.68 0.80 -11.62
C PHE A 16 5.82 1.40 -10.80
N ALA A 17 6.90 0.63 -10.54
CA ALA A 17 8.07 1.15 -9.83
C ALA A 17 8.75 2.30 -10.60
N VAL A 18 8.87 2.18 -11.93
CA VAL A 18 9.41 3.24 -12.79
C VAL A 18 8.52 4.49 -12.75
N LEU A 19 7.19 4.33 -12.80
CA LEU A 19 6.25 5.45 -12.69
C LEU A 19 6.41 6.18 -11.34
N CYS A 20 6.50 5.43 -10.24
CA CYS A 20 6.72 6.00 -8.91
C CYS A 20 8.04 6.78 -8.81
N ASP A 21 9.14 6.26 -9.40
CA ASP A 21 10.44 6.93 -9.41
C ASP A 21 10.40 8.25 -10.18
N LYS A 22 9.66 8.32 -11.30
CA LYS A 22 9.64 9.49 -12.18
C LYS A 22 8.59 10.54 -11.85
N LEU A 23 7.42 10.11 -11.39
CA LEU A 23 6.27 10.98 -11.15
C LEU A 23 6.03 11.23 -9.66
N GLY A 24 6.60 10.40 -8.78
CA GLY A 24 6.17 10.30 -7.39
C GLY A 24 4.90 9.48 -7.24
N ILE A 25 4.67 9.00 -6.02
CA ILE A 25 3.61 8.02 -5.71
C ILE A 25 2.21 8.55 -6.07
N ALA A 26 1.92 9.81 -5.73
CA ALA A 26 0.60 10.39 -5.93
C ALA A 26 0.21 10.46 -7.42
N ASP A 27 1.12 10.94 -8.27
CA ASP A 27 0.85 11.10 -9.71
C ASP A 27 0.95 9.76 -10.45
N ALA A 28 1.81 8.84 -10.02
CA ALA A 28 1.85 7.48 -10.55
C ALA A 28 0.50 6.75 -10.34
N ILE A 29 -0.11 6.88 -9.16
CA ILE A 29 -1.43 6.30 -8.87
C ILE A 29 -2.50 6.93 -9.77
N ARG A 30 -2.55 8.26 -9.89
CA ARG A 30 -3.50 8.95 -10.77
C ARG A 30 -3.37 8.53 -12.23
N PHE A 31 -2.13 8.36 -12.70
CA PHE A 31 -1.85 7.89 -14.06
C PHE A 31 -2.41 6.49 -14.29
N VAL A 32 -2.20 5.55 -13.35
CA VAL A 32 -2.79 4.20 -13.43
C VAL A 32 -4.32 4.27 -13.42
N GLN A 33 -4.88 5.12 -12.56
CA GLN A 33 -6.33 5.30 -12.43
C GLN A 33 -7.01 5.80 -13.71
N PHE A 34 -6.29 6.51 -14.58
CA PHE A 34 -6.80 6.90 -15.89
C PHE A 34 -7.20 5.70 -16.77
N PHE A 35 -6.47 4.59 -16.66
CA PHE A 35 -6.74 3.37 -17.44
C PHE A 35 -7.65 2.39 -16.70
N ASP A 36 -7.58 2.36 -15.37
CA ASP A 36 -8.42 1.52 -14.52
C ASP A 36 -8.68 2.23 -13.20
N GLN A 37 -9.93 2.64 -12.97
CA GLN A 37 -10.34 3.34 -11.74
C GLN A 37 -10.16 2.48 -10.47
N GLY A 38 -9.89 1.18 -10.63
CA GLY A 38 -9.89 0.22 -9.53
C GLY A 38 -11.31 -0.13 -9.12
N HIS A 39 -11.42 -0.91 -8.05
CA HIS A 39 -12.69 -1.37 -7.50
C HIS A 39 -12.68 -1.20 -5.98
N GLY A 40 -13.89 -1.16 -5.41
CA GLY A 40 -14.10 -0.98 -3.97
C GLY A 40 -14.36 0.48 -3.58
N ASP A 41 -14.85 0.66 -2.36
CA ASP A 41 -15.06 1.97 -1.75
C ASP A 41 -14.12 2.08 -0.54
N TYR A 42 -12.88 2.50 -0.81
CA TYR A 42 -11.88 2.65 0.26
C TYR A 42 -12.34 3.62 1.34
N THR A 43 -13.23 4.58 1.03
CA THR A 43 -13.75 5.50 2.03
C THR A 43 -14.66 4.78 3.01
N ALA A 44 -15.61 3.99 2.50
CA ALA A 44 -16.49 3.16 3.33
C ALA A 44 -15.73 2.04 4.06
N GLU A 45 -14.81 1.36 3.37
CA GLU A 45 -13.99 0.30 3.96
C GLU A 45 -13.08 0.82 5.06
N ARG A 46 -12.43 1.98 4.86
CA ARG A 46 -11.59 2.63 5.87
C ARG A 46 -12.43 3.06 7.07
N ALA A 47 -13.60 3.64 6.85
CA ALA A 47 -14.50 4.02 7.94
C ALA A 47 -14.88 2.83 8.81
N LYS A 48 -15.21 1.68 8.19
CA LYS A 48 -15.50 0.44 8.90
C LYS A 48 -14.27 -0.14 9.61
N LEU A 49 -13.10 -0.13 8.95
CA LEU A 49 -11.86 -0.68 9.50
C LEU A 49 -11.41 0.03 10.77
N PHE A 50 -11.63 1.34 10.86
CA PHE A 50 -11.25 2.18 11.99
C PHE A 50 -12.47 2.65 12.80
N GLU A 51 -13.59 1.93 12.73
CA GLU A 51 -14.79 2.27 13.48
C GLU A 51 -14.52 2.23 14.98
N GLY A 52 -14.78 3.35 15.67
CA GLY A 52 -14.50 3.49 17.11
C GLY A 52 -13.02 3.65 17.47
N GLU A 53 -12.11 3.62 16.49
CA GLU A 53 -10.68 3.77 16.71
C GLU A 53 -10.29 5.26 16.72
N THR A 54 -9.29 5.62 17.53
CA THR A 54 -8.75 6.98 17.59
C THR A 54 -7.26 6.99 17.34
N ILE A 55 -6.75 8.10 16.81
CA ILE A 55 -5.30 8.27 16.61
C ILE A 55 -4.53 8.07 17.94
N ALA A 56 -5.07 8.55 19.05
CA ALA A 56 -4.46 8.36 20.37
C ALA A 56 -4.36 6.87 20.75
N SER A 57 -5.45 6.11 20.59
CA SER A 57 -5.47 4.67 20.87
C SER A 57 -4.50 3.91 19.96
N LEU A 58 -4.46 4.21 18.66
CA LEU A 58 -3.49 3.61 17.73
C LEU A 58 -2.04 3.88 18.15
N VAL A 59 -1.72 5.11 18.54
CA VAL A 59 -0.37 5.48 19.00
C VAL A 59 -0.01 4.72 20.29
N ASP A 60 -0.96 4.57 21.21
CA ASP A 60 -0.73 3.81 22.44
C ASP A 60 -0.54 2.32 22.17
N GLN A 61 -1.31 1.72 21.26
CA GLN A 61 -1.10 0.34 20.80
C GLN A 61 0.32 0.15 20.22
N MET A 62 0.77 1.06 19.35
CA MET A 62 2.13 1.01 18.79
C MET A 62 3.21 1.06 19.88
N ARG A 63 3.04 1.91 20.90
CA ARG A 63 3.96 2.00 22.03
C ARG A 63 4.00 0.72 22.85
N GLN A 64 2.85 0.09 23.08
CA GLN A 64 2.78 -1.18 23.82
C GLN A 64 3.44 -2.33 23.05
N MET A 65 3.24 -2.40 21.73
CA MET A 65 3.91 -3.38 20.88
C MET A 65 5.44 -3.28 21.00
N LYS A 66 5.99 -2.07 20.87
CA LYS A 66 7.44 -1.83 21.04
C LYS A 66 7.96 -2.27 22.41
N LYS A 67 7.24 -1.93 23.50
CA LYS A 67 7.63 -2.36 24.86
C LYS A 67 7.64 -3.88 25.01
N LYS A 68 6.68 -4.58 24.40
CA LYS A 68 6.58 -6.05 24.44
C LYS A 68 7.73 -6.72 23.67
N GLU A 69 8.15 -6.13 22.57
CA GLU A 69 9.34 -6.58 21.82
C GLU A 69 10.62 -6.39 22.65
N THR A 70 10.81 -5.21 23.25
CA THR A 70 11.98 -4.95 24.11
C THR A 70 12.03 -5.86 25.34
N ARG A 71 10.88 -6.29 25.89
CA ARG A 71 10.81 -7.19 27.05
C ARG A 71 11.04 -8.66 26.71
N ARG A 72 11.04 -9.02 25.43
CA ARG A 72 11.30 -10.38 24.93
C ARG A 72 12.76 -10.62 24.54
N VAL A 73 13.57 -9.57 24.57
CA VAL A 73 15.04 -9.58 24.36
C VAL A 73 15.71 -9.47 25.72
#